data_AF-A0A7Y0BVC2-F1
#
_entry.id   AF-A0A7Y0BVC2-F1
#
_cell.length_a   1.000
_cell.length_b   1.000
_cell.length_c   1.000
_cell.angle_alpha   90.00
_cell.angle_beta   90.00
_cell.angle_gamma   90.00
#
_symmetry.space_group_name_H-M   'P 1'
#
loop_
_entity.id
_entity.type
_entity.pdbx_description
1 polymer ?
#
loop_
_entity_poly.entity_id
_entity_poly.type
_entity_poly.pdbx_seq_one_letter_code
_entity_poly.pdbx_strand_id
1 'polypeptide(L)'
;MQGGKAGSSSMPAGMDMKAMMKNNNDKMSSMQMMGNTDIDFAMMMRVHHQGAIEMAEAELLDGKDAQMRKMAKDIIAAQKKEIAQLDKFLAKSGHPVDKMNK
;
A
#
# COMPACT_ATOMS: atom_id res chain seq x y z
N MET A 1 6.60 21.92 -45.86
CA MET A 1 7.78 21.19 -45.34
C MET A 1 7.57 21.05 -43.84
N GLN A 2 7.25 19.83 -43.38
CA GLN A 2 8.07 19.03 -42.42
C GLN A 2 8.13 19.67 -41.02
N GLY A 3 7.82 19.03 -39.89
CA GLY A 3 7.53 17.65 -39.49
C GLY A 3 7.31 17.73 -37.96
N GLY A 4 6.41 16.95 -37.34
CA GLY A 4 6.75 15.61 -36.90
C GLY A 4 7.18 15.59 -35.42
N LYS A 5 6.24 15.21 -34.54
CA LYS A 5 6.34 14.62 -33.19
C LYS A 5 7.68 14.64 -32.44
N ALA A 6 7.60 15.00 -31.16
CA ALA A 6 8.25 14.23 -30.10
C ALA A 6 7.29 14.08 -28.91
N GLY A 7 6.47 13.03 -28.95
CA GLY A 7 5.97 12.45 -27.71
C GLY A 7 7.15 11.80 -27.00
N SER A 8 7.41 12.21 -25.77
CA SER A 8 8.21 11.40 -24.85
C SER A 8 7.24 10.69 -23.89
N SER A 9 6.49 9.74 -24.44
CA SER A 9 5.99 8.63 -23.65
C SER A 9 7.12 7.63 -23.56
N SER A 10 7.93 7.73 -22.51
CA SER A 10 8.86 6.66 -22.19
C SER A 10 9.16 6.67 -20.70
N MET A 11 8.39 5.85 -19.98
CA MET A 11 8.95 5.04 -18.90
C MET A 11 8.28 3.67 -18.96
N PRO A 12 8.95 2.62 -19.47
CA PRO A 12 8.78 1.29 -18.95
C PRO A 12 9.89 1.10 -17.91
N ALA A 13 9.67 1.54 -16.67
CA ALA A 13 10.68 1.47 -15.63
C ALA A 13 9.99 1.02 -14.34
N GLY A 14 10.59 0.03 -13.67
CA GLY A 14 10.05 -0.67 -12.51
C GLY A 14 9.39 0.23 -11.48
N MET A 15 8.38 -0.32 -10.80
CA MET A 15 7.52 0.37 -9.83
C MET A 15 8.31 1.41 -9.00
N ASP A 16 8.04 2.70 -9.21
CA ASP A 16 8.68 3.78 -8.45
C ASP A 16 8.27 3.67 -6.97
N MET A 17 9.13 3.03 -6.18
CA MET A 17 8.95 2.81 -4.74
C MET A 17 8.67 4.12 -4.00
N LYS A 18 9.26 5.24 -4.45
CA LYS A 18 9.04 6.55 -3.84
C LYS A 18 7.63 7.07 -4.13
N ALA A 19 7.14 6.88 -5.36
CA ALA A 19 5.77 7.22 -5.71
C ALA A 19 4.75 6.38 -4.92
N MET A 20 5.02 5.08 -4.73
CA MET A 20 4.19 4.18 -3.91
C MET A 20 4.14 4.64 -2.44
N MET A 21 5.31 4.92 -1.84
CA MET A 21 5.39 5.45 -0.48
C MET A 21 4.66 6.78 -0.33
N LYS A 22 4.83 7.69 -1.31
CA LYS A 22 4.12 8.97 -1.31
C LYS A 22 2.61 8.76 -1.35
N ASN A 23 2.10 7.91 -2.24
CA ASN A 23 0.67 7.61 -2.36
C ASN A 23 0.12 7.03 -1.05
N ASN A 24 0.85 6.09 -0.43
CA ASN A 24 0.46 5.53 0.87
C ASN A 24 0.43 6.59 1.98
N ASN A 25 1.43 7.47 2.02
CA ASN A 25 1.50 8.55 2.98
C ASN A 25 0.37 9.59 2.78
N ASP A 26 0.03 9.90 1.52
CA ASP A 26 -1.07 10.80 1.18
C ASP A 26 -2.41 10.20 1.66
N LYS A 27 -2.66 8.90 1.41
CA LYS A 27 -3.83 8.18 1.95
C LYS A 27 -3.89 8.26 3.47
N MET A 28 -2.77 7.98 4.15
CA MET A 28 -2.71 8.03 5.62
C MET A 28 -2.96 9.42 6.18
N SER A 29 -2.40 10.45 5.54
CA SER A 29 -2.56 11.85 5.98
C SER A 29 -3.97 12.38 5.74
N SER A 30 -4.69 11.82 4.76
CA SER A 30 -6.09 12.17 4.47
C SER A 30 -7.14 11.43 5.30
N MET A 31 -6.74 10.43 6.11
CA MET A 31 -7.69 9.67 6.91
C MET A 31 -8.30 10.52 8.03
N GLN A 32 -9.62 10.49 8.14
CA GLN A 32 -10.33 11.11 9.24
C GLN A 32 -10.24 10.22 10.47
N MET A 33 -9.62 10.74 11.53
CA MET A 33 -9.48 10.03 12.80
C MET A 33 -10.79 10.07 13.58
N MET A 34 -11.13 8.94 14.21
CA MET A 34 -12.34 8.76 15.01
C MET A 34 -12.17 9.25 16.45
N GLY A 35 -10.93 9.56 16.87
CA GLY A 35 -10.62 10.00 18.23
C GLY A 35 -10.58 8.86 19.25
N ASN A 36 -10.65 7.61 18.78
CA ASN A 36 -10.47 6.41 19.58
C ASN A 36 -9.19 5.73 19.12
N THR A 37 -8.21 5.64 20.01
CA THR A 37 -6.87 5.13 19.69
C THR A 37 -6.87 3.73 19.10
N ASP A 38 -7.73 2.83 19.56
CA ASP A 38 -7.75 1.44 19.05
C ASP A 38 -8.30 1.39 17.61
N ILE A 39 -9.37 2.15 17.34
CA ILE A 39 -9.96 2.26 16.00
C ILE A 39 -8.98 2.97 15.07
N ASP A 40 -8.43 4.09 15.52
CA ASP A 40 -7.46 4.90 14.79
C ASP A 40 -6.19 4.12 14.44
N PHE A 41 -5.65 3.37 15.39
CA PHE A 41 -4.53 2.46 15.16
C PHE A 41 -4.89 1.41 14.11
N ALA A 42 -6.06 0.78 14.23
CA ALA A 42 -6.46 -0.28 13.32
C ALA A 42 -6.67 0.23 11.88
N MET A 43 -7.28 1.40 11.70
CA MET A 43 -7.44 2.04 10.39
C MET A 43 -6.08 2.40 9.78
N MET A 44 -5.22 3.05 10.56
CA MET A 44 -3.90 3.49 10.10
C MET A 44 -3.00 2.31 9.72
N MET A 45 -2.92 1.29 10.58
CA MET A 45 -2.09 0.12 10.33
C MET A 45 -2.60 -0.72 9.17
N ARG A 46 -3.91 -0.77 8.95
CA ARG A 46 -4.46 -1.46 7.78
C ARG A 46 -3.96 -0.83 6.48
N VAL A 47 -4.04 0.49 6.36
CA VAL A 47 -3.57 1.21 5.16
C VAL A 47 -2.05 1.11 5.03
N HIS A 48 -1.31 1.30 6.12
CA HIS A 48 0.14 1.16 6.14
C HIS A 48 0.59 -0.22 5.66
N HIS A 49 -0.05 -1.30 6.15
CA HIS A 49 0.25 -2.66 5.72
C HIS A 49 -0.11 -2.90 4.24
N GLN A 50 -1.21 -2.34 3.75
CA GLN A 50 -1.54 -2.44 2.33
C GLN A 50 -0.46 -1.80 1.45
N GLY A 51 0.05 -0.61 1.81
CA GLY A 51 1.15 0.03 1.10
C GLY A 51 2.46 -0.76 1.16
N ALA A 52 2.77 -1.41 2.29
CA ALA A 52 3.94 -2.26 2.40
C ALA A 52 3.82 -3.57 1.60
N ILE A 53 2.61 -4.15 1.46
CA ILE A 53 2.34 -5.25 0.53
C ILE A 53 2.59 -4.80 -0.92
N GLU A 54 2.07 -3.64 -1.33
CA GLU A 54 2.26 -3.11 -2.70
C GLU A 54 3.76 -2.96 -3.05
N MET A 55 4.57 -2.45 -2.12
CA MET A 55 6.03 -2.35 -2.31
C MET A 55 6.72 -3.72 -2.30
N ALA A 56 6.30 -4.64 -1.44
CA ALA A 56 6.86 -5.98 -1.42
C ALA A 56 6.55 -6.74 -2.72
N GLU A 57 5.36 -6.53 -3.31
CA GLU A 57 4.99 -7.07 -4.62
C GLU A 57 5.86 -6.48 -5.74
N ALA A 58 6.19 -5.18 -5.67
CA ALA A 58 7.16 -4.56 -6.57
C ALA A 58 8.57 -5.18 -6.47
N GLU A 59 9.06 -5.45 -5.26
CA GLU A 59 10.33 -6.16 -5.05
C GLU A 59 10.30 -7.58 -5.64
N LEU A 60 9.17 -8.28 -5.58
CA LEU A 60 9.01 -9.58 -6.22
C LEU A 60 8.96 -9.51 -7.75
N LEU A 61 8.55 -8.39 -8.32
CA LEU A 61 8.52 -8.19 -9.76
C LEU A 61 9.90 -7.86 -10.31
N ASP A 62 10.55 -6.83 -9.77
CA ASP A 62 11.75 -6.22 -10.36
C ASP A 62 13.04 -6.46 -9.56
N GLY A 63 12.92 -6.83 -8.28
CA GLY A 63 14.05 -7.10 -7.40
C GLY A 63 14.85 -8.33 -7.82
N LYS A 64 16.16 -8.31 -7.59
CA LYS A 64 17.09 -9.36 -8.06
C LYS A 64 17.76 -10.14 -6.93
N ASP A 65 17.85 -9.54 -5.74
CA ASP A 65 18.51 -10.17 -4.60
C ASP A 65 17.60 -11.26 -3.98
N ALA A 66 18.15 -12.46 -3.80
CA ALA A 66 17.37 -13.60 -3.31
C ALA A 66 16.90 -13.42 -1.86
N GLN A 67 17.69 -12.74 -1.02
CA GLN A 67 17.34 -12.50 0.37
C GLN A 67 16.24 -11.44 0.46
N MET A 68 16.32 -10.36 -0.31
CA MET A 68 15.30 -9.30 -0.35
C MET A 68 13.98 -9.83 -0.92
N ARG A 69 14.00 -10.61 -1.99
CA ARG A 69 12.79 -11.27 -2.51
C ARG A 69 12.20 -12.25 -1.50
N LYS A 70 13.01 -12.97 -0.72
CA LYS A 70 12.49 -13.82 0.37
C LYS A 70 11.81 -12.97 1.43
N MET A 71 12.46 -11.89 1.87
CA MET A 71 11.89 -10.95 2.84
C MET A 71 10.56 -10.36 2.35
N ALA A 72 10.45 -9.99 1.07
CA ALA A 72 9.21 -9.50 0.48
C ALA A 72 8.06 -10.51 0.56
N LYS A 73 8.33 -11.81 0.30
CA LYS A 73 7.31 -12.87 0.49
C LYS A 73 6.87 -12.99 1.95
N ASP A 74 7.83 -12.93 2.87
CA ASP A 74 7.56 -13.03 4.31
C ASP A 74 6.72 -11.82 4.79
N ILE A 75 7.02 -10.61 4.32
CA ILE A 75 6.25 -9.38 4.57
C ILE A 75 4.81 -9.54 4.06
N ILE A 76 4.62 -9.98 2.81
CA ILE A 76 3.29 -10.15 2.22
C ILE A 76 2.45 -11.14 3.05
N ALA A 77 3.04 -12.27 3.45
CA ALA A 77 2.33 -13.29 4.22
C ALA A 77 1.92 -12.78 5.62
N ALA A 78 2.84 -12.13 6.33
CA ALA A 78 2.58 -11.59 7.66
C ALA A 78 1.52 -10.48 7.62
N GLN A 79 1.69 -9.50 6.73
CA GLN A 79 0.83 -8.33 6.69
C GLN A 79 -0.56 -8.62 6.14
N LYS A 80 -0.72 -9.61 5.24
CA LYS A 80 -2.07 -10.10 4.85
C LYS A 80 -2.83 -10.69 6.04
N LYS A 81 -2.14 -11.40 6.93
CA LYS A 81 -2.73 -11.95 8.16
C LYS A 81 -3.11 -10.83 9.14
N GLU A 82 -2.24 -9.83 9.31
CA GLU A 82 -2.50 -8.68 10.17
C GLU A 82 -3.66 -7.83 9.65
N ILE A 83 -3.74 -7.56 8.34
CA ILE A 83 -4.90 -6.89 7.73
C ILE A 83 -6.19 -7.64 8.04
N ALA A 84 -6.22 -8.97 7.91
CA ALA A 84 -7.41 -9.74 8.24
C ALA A 84 -7.82 -9.62 9.73
N GLN A 85 -6.86 -9.48 10.64
CA GLN A 85 -7.12 -9.25 12.06
C GLN A 85 -7.65 -7.84 12.32
N LEU A 86 -7.05 -6.83 11.68
CA LEU A 86 -7.49 -5.43 11.76
C LEU A 86 -8.90 -5.26 11.18
N ASP A 87 -9.18 -5.87 10.03
CA ASP A 87 -10.50 -5.83 9.37
C ASP A 87 -11.57 -6.46 10.25
N LYS A 88 -11.25 -7.59 10.89
CA LYS A 88 -12.15 -8.24 11.84
C LYS A 88 -12.40 -7.37 13.08
N PHE A 89 -11.37 -6.71 13.60
CA PHE A 89 -11.51 -5.78 14.72
C PHE A 89 -12.40 -4.59 14.35
N LEU A 90 -12.09 -3.93 13.24
CA LEU A 90 -12.84 -2.78 12.73
C LEU A 90 -14.31 -3.11 12.47
N ALA A 91 -14.60 -4.27 11.86
CA ALA A 91 -15.98 -4.73 11.68
C ALA A 91 -16.71 -4.96 13.01
N LYS A 92 -16.05 -5.57 14.00
CA LYS A 92 -16.62 -5.78 15.35
C LYS A 92 -16.87 -4.45 16.08
N SER A 93 -16.03 -3.45 15.83
CA SER A 93 -16.14 -2.11 16.43
C SER A 93 -17.12 -1.19 15.70
N GLY A 94 -17.87 -1.68 14.70
CA GLY A 94 -18.87 -0.89 13.96
C GLY A 94 -18.31 -0.07 12.80
N HIS A 95 -17.06 -0.30 12.44
CA HIS A 95 -16.30 0.44 11.43
C HIS A 95 -15.85 -0.48 10.27
N PRO A 96 -16.76 -1.20 9.58
CA PRO A 96 -16.33 -2.13 8.56
C PRO A 96 -15.73 -1.37 7.36
N VAL A 97 -14.66 -1.94 6.80
CA VAL A 97 -13.78 -1.28 5.81
C VAL A 97 -14.50 -0.87 4.53
N ASP A 98 -15.52 -1.62 4.12
CA ASP A 98 -16.38 -1.32 2.97
C ASP A 98 -17.16 -0.01 3.11
N LYS A 99 -17.39 0.45 4.35
CA LYS A 99 -18.02 1.74 4.63
C LYS A 99 -17.05 2.92 4.72
N MET A 100 -15.73 2.65 4.75
CA MET A 100 -14.70 3.70 4.79
C MET A 100 -14.30 4.21 3.39
N ASN A 101 -14.69 3.50 2.33
CA ASN A 101 -14.38 3.84 0.93
C ASN A 101 -15.51 4.61 0.22
N LYS A 102 -16.44 5.22 0.96
CA LYS A 102 -17.51 6.10 0.46
C LYS A 102 -17.32 7.51 0.98
#